data_AF-A0A9P0J6T9-F1
#
_entry.id   AF-A0A9P0J6T9-F1
#
_cell.length_a   1.000
_cell.length_b   1.000
_cell.length_c   1.000
_cell.angle_alpha   90.00
_cell.angle_beta   90.00
_cell.angle_gamma   90.00
#
_symmetry.space_group_name_H-M   'P 1'
#
loop_
_entity.id
_entity.type
_entity.pdbx_description
1 polymer ?
#
loop_
_entity_poly.entity_id
_entity_poly.type
_entity_poly.pdbx_seq_one_letter_code
_entity_poly.pdbx_strand_id
1 'polypeptide(L)'
;MITRKSKSWKAHILATADDYCAINIVGKLLRLTPHTTGMMSVLPEAGNDYKIHDTQLSYYNFSIQESSPFLYTKNSRYRNNRYTELSISAKRTIKKGEVIEGLPLTQLKHNILSVVKMIIR
;
A
#
# COMPACT_ATOMS: atom_id res chain seq x y z
N MET A 1 5.36 25.73 -11.11
CA MET A 1 5.43 24.47 -11.89
C MET A 1 5.67 23.31 -10.92
N ILE A 2 4.61 22.59 -10.53
CA ILE A 2 4.74 21.36 -9.73
C ILE A 2 5.17 20.27 -10.70
N THR A 3 6.43 19.84 -10.65
CA THR A 3 6.92 18.71 -11.42
C THR A 3 6.36 17.40 -10.83
N ARG A 4 5.10 17.11 -11.17
CA ARG A 4 4.48 15.80 -10.98
C ARG A 4 5.20 14.77 -11.84
N LYS A 5 6.31 14.18 -11.36
CA LYS A 5 6.76 12.91 -11.91
C LYS A 5 5.90 11.81 -11.29
N SER A 6 4.63 11.70 -11.72
CA SER A 6 3.85 10.49 -11.47
C SER A 6 4.64 9.34 -12.07
N LYS A 7 5.11 8.41 -11.24
CA LYS A 7 5.68 7.16 -11.75
C LYS A 7 4.53 6.46 -12.50
N SER A 8 4.58 6.44 -13.82
CA SER A 8 3.62 5.71 -14.63
C SER A 8 3.91 4.23 -14.47
N TRP A 9 3.25 3.58 -13.52
CA TRP A 9 3.33 2.13 -13.36
C TRP A 9 2.43 1.46 -14.39
N LYS A 10 2.92 0.37 -15.00
CA LYS A 10 2.09 -0.47 -15.85
C LYS A 10 0.99 -1.08 -14.99
N ALA A 11 -0.27 -0.77 -15.29
CA ALA A 11 -1.42 -1.18 -14.48
C ALA A 11 -1.50 -2.70 -14.30
N HIS A 12 -1.19 -3.48 -15.35
CA HIS A 12 -1.20 -4.94 -15.27
C HIS A 12 -0.12 -5.48 -14.31
N ILE A 13 1.11 -4.96 -14.34
CA ILE A 13 2.18 -5.37 -13.42
C ILE A 13 1.81 -5.04 -11.97
N LEU A 14 1.22 -3.86 -11.75
CA LEU A 14 0.72 -3.47 -10.43
C LEU A 14 -0.35 -4.45 -9.92
N ALA A 15 -1.34 -4.76 -10.76
CA ALA A 15 -2.43 -5.67 -10.41
C ALA A 15 -1.93 -7.09 -10.11
N THR A 16 -0.97 -7.61 -10.89
CA THR A 16 -0.39 -8.94 -10.64
C THR A 16 0.45 -8.98 -9.35
N ALA A 17 1.19 -7.91 -9.07
CA ALA A 17 1.96 -7.79 -7.83
C ALA A 17 1.04 -7.67 -6.60
N ASP A 18 -0.05 -6.91 -6.72
CA ASP A 18 -1.07 -6.75 -5.67
C ASP A 18 -1.77 -8.08 -5.36
N ASP A 19 -2.27 -8.79 -6.38
CA ASP A 19 -2.90 -10.11 -6.25
C ASP A 19 -1.95 -11.10 -5.55
N TYR A 20 -0.69 -11.14 -5.98
CA TYR A 20 0.32 -12.00 -5.38
C TYR A 20 0.51 -11.70 -3.89
N CYS A 21 0.68 -10.42 -3.53
CA CYS A 21 0.93 -10.01 -2.15
C CYS A 21 -0.30 -10.23 -1.27
N ALA A 22 -1.49 -9.89 -1.76
CA ALA A 22 -2.75 -10.12 -1.06
C ALA A 22 -2.90 -11.61 -0.71
N ILE A 23 -2.76 -12.51 -1.68
CA ILE A 23 -2.90 -13.96 -1.45
C ILE A 23 -1.82 -14.49 -0.51
N ASN A 24 -0.55 -14.21 -0.81
CA ASN A 24 0.57 -14.89 -0.17
C ASN A 24 1.00 -14.29 1.17
N ILE A 25 0.62 -13.05 1.45
CA ILE A 25 0.99 -12.37 2.70
C ILE A 25 -0.25 -12.27 3.58
N VAL A 26 -1.27 -11.52 3.15
CA VAL A 26 -2.47 -11.28 3.97
C VAL A 26 -3.33 -12.54 4.06
N GLY A 27 -3.63 -13.17 2.92
CA GLY A 27 -4.47 -14.36 2.85
C GLY A 27 -3.91 -15.53 3.65
N LYS A 28 -2.61 -15.81 3.50
CA LYS A 28 -1.92 -16.84 4.29
C LYS A 28 -1.85 -16.51 5.78
N LEU A 29 -1.47 -15.28 6.14
CA LEU A 29 -1.36 -14.86 7.54
C LEU A 29 -2.70 -14.97 8.28
N LEU A 30 -3.77 -14.48 7.66
CA LEU A 30 -5.10 -14.42 8.25
C LEU A 30 -5.97 -15.65 7.95
N ARG A 31 -5.43 -16.63 7.20
CA ARG A 31 -6.11 -17.86 6.75
C ARG A 31 -7.46 -17.57 6.07
N LEU A 32 -7.45 -16.65 5.11
CA LEU A 32 -8.63 -16.20 4.38
C LEU A 32 -8.32 -16.00 2.89
N THR A 33 -9.38 -15.81 2.11
CA THR A 33 -9.29 -15.46 0.69
C THR A 33 -9.53 -13.96 0.53
N PRO A 34 -8.50 -13.12 0.26
CA PRO A 34 -8.70 -11.70 0.05
C PRO A 34 -9.27 -11.41 -1.35
N HIS A 35 -9.75 -10.18 -1.57
CA HIS A 35 -10.07 -9.71 -2.91
C HIS A 35 -8.82 -9.70 -3.79
N THR A 36 -8.98 -10.06 -5.06
CA THR A 36 -7.96 -9.98 -6.10
C THR A 36 -8.58 -9.47 -7.39
N THR A 37 -7.75 -8.89 -8.26
CA THR A 37 -8.14 -8.46 -9.61
C THR A 37 -8.35 -9.65 -10.55
N GLY A 38 -7.78 -10.82 -10.23
CA GLY A 38 -7.87 -12.03 -11.04
C GLY A 38 -6.90 -12.05 -12.21
N MET A 39 -5.89 -11.17 -12.19
CA MET A 39 -4.90 -11.09 -13.26
C MET A 39 -3.94 -12.28 -13.16
N MET A 40 -3.60 -12.87 -14.31
CA MET A 40 -2.58 -13.92 -14.36
C MET A 40 -1.23 -13.36 -13.90
N SER A 41 -0.52 -14.12 -13.06
CA SER A 41 0.83 -13.74 -12.62
C SER A 41 1.75 -13.53 -13.83
N VAL A 42 2.28 -12.33 -13.98
CA VAL A 42 3.27 -11.99 -14.99
C VAL A 42 4.63 -11.96 -14.33
N LEU A 43 5.63 -12.59 -14.95
CA LEU A 43 7.02 -12.44 -14.51
C LEU A 43 7.49 -11.03 -14.88
N PRO A 44 8.13 -10.28 -13.98
CA PRO A 44 8.70 -8.98 -14.33
C PRO A 44 9.77 -9.16 -15.41
N GLU A 45 9.69 -8.39 -16.50
CA GLU A 45 10.65 -8.49 -17.62
C GLU A 45 11.63 -7.31 -17.67
N ALA A 46 11.25 -6.16 -17.10
CA ALA A 46 12.06 -4.95 -17.10
C ALA A 46 12.38 -4.49 -15.67
N GLY A 47 13.50 -3.79 -15.50
CA GLY A 47 13.94 -3.27 -14.18
C GLY A 47 12.89 -2.41 -13.45
N ASN A 48 11.99 -1.74 -14.16
CA ASN A 48 10.89 -0.99 -13.54
C ASN A 48 9.75 -1.90 -13.05
N ASP A 49 9.54 -3.06 -13.66
CA ASP A 49 8.51 -4.02 -13.27
C ASP A 49 8.93 -4.70 -11.94
N TYR A 50 10.22 -5.06 -11.81
CA TYR A 50 10.78 -5.54 -10.54
C TYR A 50 10.61 -4.52 -9.41
N LYS A 51 10.86 -3.22 -9.68
CA LYS A 51 10.63 -2.16 -8.69
C LYS A 51 9.18 -2.07 -8.23
N ILE A 52 8.20 -2.34 -9.09
CA ILE A 52 6.78 -2.37 -8.71
C ILE A 52 6.55 -3.53 -7.74
N HIS A 53 7.03 -4.71 -8.07
CA HIS A 53 6.92 -5.90 -7.21
C HIS A 53 7.59 -5.69 -5.85
N ASP A 54 8.83 -5.20 -5.82
CA ASP A 54 9.56 -4.95 -4.58
C ASP A 54 8.85 -3.91 -3.71
N THR A 55 8.29 -2.87 -4.34
CA THR A 55 7.54 -1.84 -3.62
C THR A 55 6.25 -2.41 -3.03
N GLN A 56 5.49 -3.20 -3.80
CA GLN A 56 4.28 -3.86 -3.30
C GLN A 56 4.60 -4.81 -2.14
N LEU A 57 5.62 -5.63 -2.30
CA LEU A 57 6.09 -6.56 -1.28
C LEU A 57 6.49 -5.81 0.01
N SER A 58 7.20 -4.68 -0.12
CA SER A 58 7.57 -3.83 1.02
C SER A 58 6.35 -3.29 1.77
N TYR A 59 5.34 -2.78 1.06
CA TYR A 59 4.12 -2.27 1.69
C TYR A 59 3.33 -3.36 2.40
N TYR A 60 3.15 -4.52 1.76
CA TYR A 60 2.42 -5.62 2.37
C TYR A 60 3.15 -6.20 3.58
N ASN A 61 4.48 -6.38 3.50
CA ASN A 61 5.28 -6.82 4.64
C ASN A 61 5.20 -5.83 5.80
N PHE A 62 5.29 -4.52 5.53
CA PHE A 62 5.10 -3.51 6.57
C PHE A 62 3.69 -3.60 7.20
N SER A 63 2.65 -3.79 6.38
CA SER A 63 1.26 -3.78 6.84
C SER A 63 0.93 -4.87 7.87
N ILE A 64 1.70 -5.97 7.89
CA ILE A 64 1.51 -7.10 8.80
C ILE A 64 2.47 -7.09 10.00
N GLN A 65 3.43 -6.15 10.05
CA GLN A 65 4.34 -6.05 11.19
C GLN A 65 3.60 -5.56 12.43
N GLU A 66 4.15 -5.90 13.60
CA GLU A 66 3.60 -5.42 14.86
C GLU A 66 3.67 -3.89 14.97
N SER A 67 4.75 -3.30 14.43
CA SER A 67 4.96 -1.86 14.32
C SER A 67 3.96 -1.14 13.40
N SER A 68 3.20 -1.86 12.57
CA SER A 68 2.16 -1.26 11.74
C SER A 68 1.14 -0.54 12.63
N PRO A 69 0.80 0.74 12.34
CA PRO A 69 -0.17 1.48 13.13
C PRO A 69 -1.61 1.00 12.91
N PHE A 70 -1.83 0.03 12.02
CA PHE A 70 -3.12 -0.55 11.70
C PHE A 70 -3.05 -2.07 11.57
N LEU A 71 -4.21 -2.70 11.57
CA LEU A 71 -4.38 -4.13 11.32
C LEU A 71 -5.57 -4.39 10.41
N TYR A 72 -5.57 -5.57 9.80
CA TYR A 72 -6.71 -6.06 9.02
C TYR A 72 -7.75 -6.69 9.93
N THR A 73 -9.00 -6.26 9.80
CA THR A 73 -10.16 -6.90 10.43
C THR A 73 -11.11 -7.43 9.38
N LYS A 74 -11.81 -8.51 9.69
CA LYS A 74 -12.89 -9.00 8.83
C LYS A 74 -14.03 -7.97 8.82
N ASN A 75 -14.48 -7.59 7.63
CA ASN A 75 -15.61 -6.71 7.45
C ASN A 75 -16.89 -7.54 7.29
N SER A 76 -17.76 -7.53 8.30
CA SER A 76 -19.04 -8.26 8.27
C SER A 76 -20.18 -7.48 7.62
N ARG A 77 -19.98 -6.19 7.31
CA ARG A 77 -21.02 -5.32 6.72
C ARG A 77 -21.34 -5.72 5.29
N TYR A 78 -20.32 -6.12 4.52
CA TYR A 78 -20.47 -6.55 3.14
C TYR A 78 -20.25 -8.05 3.08
N ARG A 79 -21.21 -8.78 2.50
CA ARG A 79 -21.13 -10.23 2.34
C ARG A 79 -20.80 -10.52 0.89
N ASN A 80 -19.65 -11.15 0.66
CA ASN A 80 -19.25 -11.67 -0.63
C ASN A 80 -18.97 -13.18 -0.50
N ASN A 81 -19.43 -13.97 -1.47
CA ASN A 81 -19.24 -15.41 -1.45
C ASN A 81 -17.92 -15.84 -2.12
N ARG A 82 -17.23 -14.93 -2.82
CA ARG A 82 -16.00 -15.23 -3.57
C ARG A 82 -14.74 -14.94 -2.77
N TYR A 83 -14.79 -13.97 -1.87
CA TYR A 83 -13.66 -13.55 -1.05
C TYR A 83 -14.14 -12.95 0.29
N THR A 84 -13.24 -12.83 1.23
CA THR A 84 -13.46 -12.23 2.56
C THR A 84 -13.20 -10.73 2.49
N GLU A 85 -14.24 -9.95 2.72
CA GLU A 85 -14.13 -8.50 2.84
C GLU A 85 -13.29 -8.13 4.07
N LEU A 86 -12.32 -7.24 3.88
CA LEU A 86 -11.44 -6.75 4.93
C LEU A 86 -11.64 -5.25 5.15
N SER A 87 -11.43 -4.83 6.38
CA SER A 87 -11.34 -3.44 6.80
C SER A 87 -9.97 -3.19 7.43
N ILE A 88 -9.54 -1.94 7.42
CA ILE A 88 -8.35 -1.50 8.14
C ILE A 88 -8.80 -0.83 9.43
N SER A 89 -8.28 -1.31 10.56
CA SER A 89 -8.54 -0.75 11.89
C SER A 89 -7.26 -0.20 12.49
N ALA A 90 -7.30 0.99 13.09
CA ALA A 90 -6.13 1.56 13.76
C ALA A 90 -5.82 0.80 15.05
N LYS A 91 -4.53 0.51 15.31
CA LYS A 91 -4.07 -0.09 16.57
C LYS A 91 -3.97 0.93 17.71
N ARG A 92 -3.98 2.22 17.38
CA ARG A 92 -3.81 3.33 18.31
C ARG A 92 -4.67 4.51 17.90
N THR A 93 -4.84 5.46 18.81
CA THR A 93 -5.46 6.75 18.48
C THR A 93 -4.59 7.51 17.46
N ILE A 94 -5.22 8.01 16.40
CA ILE A 94 -4.59 8.79 15.34
C ILE A 94 -5.13 10.22 15.43
N LYS A 95 -4.23 11.20 15.48
CA LYS A 95 -4.62 12.62 15.57
C LYS A 95 -4.95 13.18 14.19
N LYS A 96 -5.82 14.19 14.14
CA LYS A 96 -6.10 14.93 12.91
C LYS A 96 -4.81 15.54 12.36
N GLY A 97 -4.50 15.30 11.08
CA GLY A 97 -3.29 15.79 10.41
C GLY A 97 -2.06 14.90 10.55
N GLU A 98 -2.17 13.82 11.32
CA GLU A 98 -1.13 12.81 11.47
C GLU A 98 -0.99 11.98 10.19
N VAL A 99 0.26 11.67 9.83
CA VAL A 99 0.58 10.82 8.69
C VAL A 99 0.68 9.38 9.17
N ILE A 100 -0.09 8.49 8.56
CA ILE A 100 -0.01 7.06 8.83
C ILE A 100 1.01 6.47 7.87
N GLU A 101 2.19 6.13 8.39
CA GLU A 101 3.21 5.45 7.62
C GLU A 101 2.69 4.09 7.12
N GLY A 102 3.04 3.73 5.87
CA GLY A 102 2.64 2.46 5.25
C GLY A 102 1.22 2.39 4.69
N LEU A 103 0.36 3.38 4.94
CA LEU A 103 -0.77 3.65 4.05
C LEU A 103 -0.29 4.69 3.03
N PRO A 104 -0.25 4.37 1.72
CA PRO A 104 0.18 5.35 0.73
C PRO A 104 -0.80 6.53 0.76
N LEU A 105 -0.38 7.62 1.41
CA LEU A 105 -0.87 8.92 1.05
C LEU A 105 -0.35 9.16 -0.38
N THR A 106 -1.25 9.32 -1.35
CA THR A 106 -0.95 10.25 -2.44
C THR A 106 -0.33 11.47 -1.80
N GLN A 107 0.97 11.71 -2.05
CA GLN A 107 1.77 12.74 -1.39
C GLN A 107 1.06 14.10 -1.49
N LEU A 108 0.26 14.42 -0.49
CA LEU A 108 -0.34 15.72 -0.25
C LEU A 108 0.28 16.25 1.04
N LYS A 109 1.61 16.45 0.98
CA LYS A 109 2.26 17.48 1.79
C LYS A 109 3.15 18.28 0.86
N HIS A 110 2.56 19.37 0.37
CA HIS A 110 3.28 20.51 -0.17
C HIS A 110 4.42 20.91 0.78
N ASN A 111 5.65 20.94 0.26
CA ASN A 111 6.38 22.17 -0.03
C ASN A 111 6.24 23.37 0.94
N ILE A 112 6.24 23.14 2.24
CA ILE A 112 6.33 24.21 3.24
C ILE A 112 7.27 23.70 4.34
N LEU A 113 8.59 23.91 4.19
CA LEU A 113 9.53 24.17 5.31
C LEU A 113 11.02 24.23 4.91
N SER A 114 11.45 23.98 3.67
CA SER A 114 12.89 24.01 3.34
C SER A 114 13.44 25.29 2.69
N VAL A 115 12.67 26.38 2.59
CA VAL A 115 13.19 27.68 2.08
C VAL A 115 13.55 28.66 3.22
N VAL A 116 13.36 28.30 4.50
CA VAL A 116 13.53 29.27 5.60
C VAL A 116 14.89 29.18 6.33
N LYS A 117 15.84 28.34 5.92
CA LYS A 117 17.17 28.32 6.56
C LYS A 117 18.30 28.06 5.59
N MET A 118 18.73 29.08 4.83
CA MET A 118 20.16 29.37 4.61
C MET A 118 20.38 30.72 3.90
N ILE A 119 19.89 31.81 4.48
CA ILE A 119 20.51 33.14 4.38
C ILE A 119 20.65 33.60 5.84
N ILE A 120 21.74 34.29 6.16
CA ILE A 120 22.35 34.52 7.49
C ILE A 120 23.31 33.36 7.83
N ARG A 121 24.60 33.39 7.46
CA ARG A 121 25.58 34.49 7.52
C ARG A 121 26.43 34.58 6.27
#